data_AF-A0A1F8JQS6-F1
#
_entry.id   AF-A0A1F8JQS6-F1
#
_cell.length_a   1.000
_cell.length_b   1.000
_cell.length_c   1.000
_cell.angle_alpha   90.00
_cell.angle_beta   90.00
_cell.angle_gamma   90.00
#
_symmetry.space_group_name_H-M   'P 1'
#
loop_
_entity.id
_entity.type
_entity.pdbx_description
1 polymer ?
#
loop_
_entity_poly.entity_id
_entity_poly.type
_entity_poly.pdbx_seq_one_letter_code
_entity_poly.pdbx_strand_id
1 'polypeptide(L)'
;MTDSKTAMQKLFRQIVGMKPTRVKLGFGSFVTMDFGKDIPEEVKTKQGTQIRYHGEWHLWVYQCAWQVDQNGAILVHSESPKAEIESVLFNLANKTFTSFNLLNDFFDVELKFEDMTFRLLHTKEGEQWMLFTPENKTLVAGPGAQWDYRDSG
;
A
#
# COMPACT_ATOMS: atom_id res chain seq x y z
N MET A 1 -13.55 -14.51 -11.53
CA MET A 1 -12.60 -14.96 -10.49
C MET A 1 -11.16 -14.95 -11.00
N THR A 2 -10.85 -15.55 -12.14
CA THR A 2 -9.51 -15.47 -12.78
C THR A 2 -9.10 -14.05 -13.16
N ASP A 3 -10.08 -13.20 -13.49
CA ASP A 3 -9.84 -11.84 -13.98
C ASP A 3 -9.32 -10.89 -12.91
N SER A 4 -9.88 -10.91 -11.69
CA SER A 4 -9.49 -10.02 -10.59
C SER A 4 -8.04 -10.22 -10.17
N LYS A 5 -7.66 -11.48 -9.89
CA LYS A 5 -6.30 -11.86 -9.52
C LYS A 5 -5.30 -11.47 -10.61
N THR A 6 -5.65 -11.74 -11.86
CA THR A 6 -4.80 -11.40 -13.02
C THR A 6 -4.66 -9.89 -13.19
N ALA A 7 -5.73 -9.11 -13.01
CA ALA A 7 -5.72 -7.66 -13.11
C ALA A 7 -4.86 -7.02 -12.02
N MET A 8 -5.08 -7.40 -10.75
CA MET A 8 -4.29 -6.92 -9.62
C MET A 8 -2.81 -7.27 -9.79
N GLN A 9 -2.51 -8.52 -10.16
CA GLN A 9 -1.13 -8.94 -10.44
C GLN A 9 -0.49 -8.13 -11.57
N LYS A 10 -1.23 -7.80 -12.63
CA LYS A 10 -0.69 -6.96 -13.72
C LYS A 10 -0.33 -5.56 -13.24
N LEU A 11 -1.17 -4.94 -12.39
CA LEU A 11 -0.89 -3.62 -11.82
C LEU A 11 0.35 -3.65 -10.91
N PHE A 12 0.39 -4.55 -9.93
CA PHE A 12 1.52 -4.64 -9.01
C PHE A 12 2.83 -5.06 -9.68
N ARG A 13 2.79 -5.81 -10.78
CA ARG A 13 4.00 -6.12 -11.57
C ARG A 13 4.70 -4.87 -12.10
N GLN A 14 3.98 -3.77 -12.33
CA GLN A 14 4.57 -2.53 -12.83
C GLN A 14 5.46 -1.83 -11.81
N ILE A 15 5.27 -2.10 -10.51
CA ILE A 15 6.07 -1.51 -9.42
C ILE A 15 7.11 -2.48 -8.83
N VAL A 16 7.19 -3.72 -9.34
CA VAL A 16 8.24 -4.66 -8.96
C VAL A 16 9.61 -4.12 -9.35
N GLY A 17 10.57 -4.22 -8.43
CA GLY A 17 11.92 -3.66 -8.60
C GLY A 17 12.06 -2.21 -8.13
N MET A 18 10.96 -1.55 -7.73
CA MET A 18 11.00 -0.21 -7.16
C MET A 18 11.15 -0.26 -5.64
N LYS A 19 11.82 0.75 -5.07
CA LYS A 19 11.77 0.99 -3.61
C LYS A 19 10.57 1.87 -3.30
N PRO A 20 9.80 1.56 -2.24
CA PRO A 20 8.75 2.47 -1.80
C PRO A 20 9.38 3.76 -1.26
N THR A 21 8.73 4.89 -1.51
CA THR A 21 9.09 6.18 -0.91
C THR A 21 7.93 6.69 -0.08
N ARG A 22 8.18 7.71 0.76
CA ARG A 22 7.17 8.35 1.62
C ARG A 22 6.29 7.34 2.39
N VAL A 23 6.88 6.23 2.82
CA VAL A 23 6.23 5.22 3.67
C VAL A 23 5.86 5.88 4.99
N LYS A 24 4.57 5.93 5.32
CA LYS A 24 4.06 6.68 6.47
C LYS A 24 2.99 5.88 7.21
N LEU A 25 3.02 5.98 8.53
CA LEU A 25 1.88 5.66 9.39
C LEU A 25 1.04 6.93 9.57
N GLY A 26 -0.22 6.87 9.18
CA GLY A 26 -1.21 7.91 9.36
C GLY A 26 -1.94 7.81 10.70
N PHE A 27 -3.22 8.15 10.72
CA PHE A 27 -4.05 8.01 11.93
C PHE A 27 -4.46 6.55 12.13
N GLY A 28 -4.33 6.05 13.36
CA GLY A 28 -4.57 4.64 13.69
C GLY A 28 -3.53 3.72 13.05
N SER A 29 -3.99 2.67 12.37
CA SER A 29 -3.16 1.68 11.67
C SER A 29 -3.01 1.97 10.17
N PHE A 30 -3.44 3.14 9.70
CA PHE A 30 -3.38 3.50 8.28
C PHE A 30 -1.93 3.61 7.79
N VAL A 31 -1.54 2.84 6.79
CA VAL A 31 -0.20 2.94 6.18
C VAL A 31 -0.31 3.39 4.73
N THR A 32 0.56 4.30 4.33
CA THR A 32 0.70 4.70 2.92
C THR A 32 2.11 4.52 2.42
N MET A 33 2.26 4.31 1.12
CA MET A 33 3.56 4.30 0.44
C MET A 33 3.43 4.65 -1.03
N ASP A 34 4.46 5.31 -1.54
CA ASP A 34 4.57 5.75 -2.94
C ASP A 34 5.53 4.86 -3.71
N PHE A 35 5.34 4.75 -5.02
CA PHE A 35 6.32 4.16 -5.93
C PHE A 35 6.44 4.97 -7.21
N GLY A 36 7.51 4.72 -7.96
CA GLY A 36 7.77 5.36 -9.25
C GLY A 36 8.31 6.78 -9.09
N LYS A 37 7.98 7.63 -10.07
CA LYS A 37 8.46 9.01 -10.14
C LYS A 37 7.75 9.91 -9.12
N ASP A 38 8.43 10.99 -8.73
CA ASP A 38 7.81 12.07 -7.97
C ASP A 38 7.03 12.98 -8.92
N ILE A 39 5.72 13.07 -8.70
CA ILE A 39 4.78 13.91 -9.44
C ILE A 39 4.50 15.17 -8.60
N PRO A 40 4.81 16.37 -9.13
CA PRO A 40 4.53 17.62 -8.44
C PRO A 40 3.03 17.96 -8.48
N GLU A 41 2.50 18.43 -7.36
CA GLU A 41 1.13 18.89 -7.20
C GLU A 41 1.13 20.28 -6.54
N GLU A 42 0.41 21.23 -7.14
CA GLU A 42 0.19 22.54 -6.53
C GLU A 42 -0.92 22.49 -5.49
N VAL A 43 -0.56 22.66 -4.22
CA VAL A 43 -1.50 22.66 -3.10
C VAL A 43 -1.68 24.07 -2.57
N LYS A 44 -2.91 24.57 -2.60
CA LYS A 44 -3.27 25.86 -1.99
C LYS A 44 -3.35 25.71 -0.48
N THR A 45 -2.47 26.40 0.23
CA THR A 45 -2.45 26.45 1.70
C THR A 45 -2.79 27.85 2.20
N LYS A 46 -3.00 28.00 3.52
CA LYS A 46 -3.16 29.32 4.16
C LYS A 46 -1.92 30.22 3.97
N GLN A 47 -0.76 29.65 3.66
CA GLN A 47 0.51 30.36 3.44
C GLN A 47 0.80 30.63 1.96
N GLY A 48 -0.13 30.32 1.05
CA GLY A 48 0.04 30.43 -0.40
C GLY A 48 0.10 29.06 -1.09
N THR A 49 0.38 29.09 -2.40
CA THR A 49 0.58 27.88 -3.22
C THR A 49 1.92 27.24 -2.87
N GLN A 50 1.88 25.95 -2.52
CA GLN A 50 3.07 25.15 -2.26
C GLN A 50 3.10 23.98 -3.25
N ILE A 51 4.29 23.61 -3.72
CA ILE A 51 4.46 22.38 -4.51
C ILE A 51 4.68 21.23 -3.53
N ARG A 52 3.78 20.24 -3.57
CA ARG A 52 3.95 18.95 -2.91
C ARG A 52 4.30 17.89 -3.94
N TYR A 53 4.80 16.76 -3.49
CA TYR A 53 5.12 15.63 -4.36
C TYR A 53 4.41 14.39 -3.86
N HIS A 54 3.84 13.62 -4.78
CA HIS A 54 3.34 12.28 -4.56
C HIS A 54 3.97 11.31 -5.57
N GLY A 55 3.89 10.01 -5.31
CA GLY A 55 4.35 8.98 -6.22
C GLY A 55 3.45 8.85 -7.44
N GLU A 56 4.05 8.46 -8.55
CA GLU A 56 3.36 7.99 -9.76
C GLU A 56 2.38 6.84 -9.45
N TRP A 57 2.70 6.06 -8.42
CA TRP A 57 1.84 5.08 -7.78
C TRP A 57 1.69 5.40 -6.30
N HIS A 58 0.51 5.14 -5.73
CA HIS A 58 0.26 5.35 -4.30
C HIS A 58 -0.58 4.19 -3.73
N LEU A 59 -0.06 3.53 -2.70
CA LEU A 59 -0.74 2.45 -1.98
C LEU A 59 -1.25 2.95 -0.64
N TRP A 60 -2.53 2.72 -0.37
CA TRP A 60 -3.19 2.93 0.92
C TRP A 60 -3.55 1.59 1.55
N VAL A 61 -3.24 1.43 2.84
CA VAL A 61 -3.63 0.28 3.69
C VAL A 61 -4.44 0.83 4.85
N TYR A 62 -5.76 0.68 4.82
CA TYR A 62 -6.68 1.49 5.63
C TYR A 62 -7.45 0.68 6.67
N GLN A 63 -8.55 0.02 6.29
CA GLN A 63 -9.46 -0.65 7.24
C GLN A 63 -9.20 -2.14 7.38
N CYS A 64 -7.95 -2.58 7.23
CA CYS A 64 -7.56 -3.98 7.40
C CYS A 64 -6.51 -4.19 8.50
N ALA A 65 -6.50 -5.39 9.08
CA ALA A 65 -5.41 -5.81 9.94
C ALA A 65 -4.17 -6.08 9.08
N TRP A 66 -2.99 -5.86 9.62
CA TRP A 66 -1.76 -6.11 8.89
C TRP A 66 -0.60 -6.44 9.82
N GLN A 67 0.41 -7.09 9.27
CA GLN A 67 1.68 -7.36 9.97
C GLN A 67 2.87 -7.26 9.03
N VAL A 68 4.02 -6.95 9.60
CA VAL A 68 5.30 -6.95 8.89
C VAL A 68 6.20 -8.01 9.52
N ASP A 69 6.60 -8.98 8.71
CA ASP A 69 7.52 -10.05 9.08
C ASP A 69 8.89 -9.83 8.44
N GLN A 70 9.96 -10.27 9.10
CA GLN A 70 11.29 -10.38 8.51
C GLN A 70 11.86 -11.77 8.81
N ASN A 71 12.26 -12.49 7.76
CA ASN A 71 12.80 -13.86 7.89
C ASN A 71 11.90 -14.82 8.72
N GLY A 72 10.57 -14.65 8.65
CA GLY A 72 9.59 -15.49 9.36
C GLY A 72 9.29 -15.07 10.80
N ALA A 73 9.93 -14.02 11.32
CA ALA A 73 9.59 -13.42 12.61
C ALA A 73 8.73 -12.17 12.42
N ILE A 74 7.61 -12.08 13.14
CA ILE A 74 6.78 -10.87 13.17
C ILE A 74 7.57 -9.76 13.87
N LEU A 75 7.75 -8.62 13.18
CA LEU A 75 8.37 -7.43 13.77
C LEU A 75 7.32 -6.53 14.42
N VAL A 76 6.23 -6.25 13.71
CA VAL A 76 5.10 -5.41 14.17
C VAL A 76 3.80 -5.83 13.48
N HIS A 77 2.67 -5.48 14.08
CA HIS A 77 1.34 -5.59 13.52
C HIS A 77 0.55 -4.28 13.70
N SER A 78 -0.65 -4.22 13.14
CA SER A 78 -1.50 -3.02 13.10
C SER A 78 -1.90 -2.45 14.47
N GLU A 79 -1.69 -3.20 15.55
CA GLU A 79 -1.97 -2.80 16.94
C GLU A 79 -0.70 -2.61 17.77
N SER A 80 0.49 -2.77 17.18
CA SER A 80 1.75 -2.53 17.88
C SER A 80 1.93 -1.04 18.23
N PRO A 81 2.80 -0.71 19.21
CA PRO A 81 3.10 0.66 19.55
C PRO A 81 3.57 1.49 18.34
N LYS A 82 3.05 2.71 18.22
CA LYS A 82 3.32 3.62 17.09
C LYS A 82 4.81 3.75 16.75
N ALA A 83 5.66 3.93 17.77
CA ALA A 83 7.10 4.11 17.58
C ALA A 83 7.79 2.87 16.98
N GLU A 84 7.33 1.68 17.34
CA GLU A 84 7.85 0.42 16.80
C GLU A 84 7.44 0.27 15.33
N ILE A 85 6.18 0.58 15.01
CA ILE A 85 5.67 0.58 13.63
C ILE A 85 6.49 1.53 12.77
N GLU A 86 6.66 2.78 13.21
CA GLU A 86 7.42 3.79 12.47
C GLU A 86 8.88 3.35 12.23
N SER A 87 9.51 2.72 13.22
CA SER A 87 10.87 2.16 13.08
C SER A 87 10.93 1.06 12.01
N VAL A 88 9.97 0.14 12.00
CA VAL A 88 9.91 -0.94 11.01
C VAL A 88 9.58 -0.41 9.61
N LEU A 89 8.64 0.53 9.49
CA LEU A 89 8.29 1.16 8.21
C LEU A 89 9.47 1.96 7.64
N PHE A 90 10.27 2.61 8.48
CA PHE A 90 11.51 3.28 8.06
C PHE A 90 12.51 2.29 7.45
N ASN A 91 12.65 1.09 8.03
CA ASN A 91 13.49 0.04 7.44
C ASN A 91 12.89 -0.47 6.12
N LEU A 92 11.59 -0.75 6.08
CA LEU A 92 10.87 -1.21 4.89
C LEU A 92 11.01 -0.23 3.71
N ALA A 93 11.03 1.08 3.97
CA ALA A 93 11.26 2.12 2.97
C ALA A 93 12.56 1.95 2.17
N ASN A 94 13.56 1.24 2.73
CA ASN A 94 14.84 1.00 2.09
C ASN A 94 14.91 -0.30 1.29
N LYS A 95 13.84 -1.10 1.29
CA LYS A 95 13.77 -2.44 0.70
C LYS A 95 13.05 -2.41 -0.65
N THR A 96 13.60 -3.12 -1.62
CA THR A 96 13.01 -3.22 -2.95
C THR A 96 11.75 -4.08 -2.92
N PHE A 97 10.64 -3.60 -3.50
CA PHE A 97 9.43 -4.38 -3.68
C PHE A 97 9.66 -5.50 -4.71
N THR A 98 9.44 -6.75 -4.33
CA THR A 98 9.82 -7.92 -5.14
C THR A 98 8.62 -8.70 -5.66
N SER A 99 7.51 -8.75 -4.93
CA SER A 99 6.32 -9.48 -5.39
C SER A 99 5.03 -9.09 -4.69
N PHE A 100 3.93 -9.25 -5.42
CA PHE A 100 2.56 -9.23 -4.91
C PHE A 100 1.94 -10.61 -5.02
N ASN A 101 1.42 -11.15 -3.93
CA ASN A 101 0.66 -12.40 -3.93
C ASN A 101 -0.72 -12.19 -3.32
N LEU A 102 -1.76 -12.39 -4.12
CA LEU A 102 -3.13 -12.53 -3.64
C LEU A 102 -3.33 -13.96 -3.11
N LEU A 103 -3.57 -14.07 -1.79
CA LEU A 103 -3.61 -15.34 -1.07
C LEU A 103 -4.97 -16.03 -1.15
N ASN A 104 -6.05 -15.26 -1.12
CA ASN A 104 -7.41 -15.77 -1.18
C ASN A 104 -8.37 -14.77 -1.85
N ASP A 105 -9.63 -15.17 -1.96
CA ASP A 105 -10.67 -14.35 -2.59
C ASP A 105 -11.09 -13.16 -1.72
N PHE A 106 -10.69 -13.13 -0.44
CA PHE A 106 -11.00 -12.04 0.49
C PHE A 106 -9.97 -10.90 0.44
N PHE A 107 -9.01 -10.95 -0.49
CA PHE A 107 -7.94 -9.95 -0.64
C PHE A 107 -6.94 -9.89 0.50
N ASP A 108 -6.71 -11.02 1.18
CA ASP A 108 -5.46 -11.21 1.91
C ASP A 108 -4.31 -11.17 0.90
N VAL A 109 -3.32 -10.32 1.17
CA VAL A 109 -2.19 -10.13 0.27
C VAL A 109 -0.86 -10.20 1.00
N GLU A 110 0.14 -10.75 0.33
CA GLU A 110 1.56 -10.56 0.68
C GLU A 110 2.18 -9.56 -0.29
N LEU A 111 2.73 -8.50 0.28
CA LEU A 111 3.64 -7.58 -0.37
C LEU A 111 5.05 -7.90 0.11
N LYS A 112 5.90 -8.45 -0.77
CA LYS A 112 7.28 -8.81 -0.40
C LYS A 112 8.24 -7.68 -0.75
N PHE A 113 9.14 -7.39 0.17
CA PHE A 113 10.19 -6.39 0.05
C PHE A 113 11.51 -7.01 0.49
N GLU A 114 12.33 -7.49 -0.45
CA GLU A 114 13.57 -8.24 -0.15
C GLU A 114 13.37 -9.30 0.96
N ASP A 115 13.89 -9.06 2.17
CA ASP A 115 13.83 -9.93 3.35
C ASP A 115 12.61 -9.67 4.27
N MET A 116 11.78 -8.69 3.94
CA MET A 116 10.56 -8.30 4.66
C MET A 116 9.31 -8.70 3.89
N THR A 117 8.25 -9.05 4.61
CA THR A 117 6.92 -9.32 4.05
C THR A 117 5.88 -8.50 4.80
N PHE A 118 5.14 -7.67 4.07
CA PHE A 118 4.00 -6.93 4.59
C PHE A 118 2.72 -7.66 4.20
N ARG A 119 2.06 -8.27 5.19
CA ARG A 119 0.82 -9.02 5.02
C ARG A 119 -0.36 -8.14 5.36
N LEU A 120 -1.33 -8.07 4.45
CA LEU A 120 -2.62 -7.45 4.72
C LEU A 120 -3.65 -8.56 4.89
N LEU A 121 -4.45 -8.45 5.94
CA LEU A 121 -5.42 -9.46 6.37
C LEU A 121 -6.82 -8.86 6.33
N HIS A 122 -7.71 -9.57 5.67
CA HIS A 122 -9.09 -9.21 5.49
C HIS A 122 -9.80 -8.99 6.82
N THR A 123 -10.55 -7.90 6.89
CA THR A 123 -11.50 -7.55 7.93
C THR A 123 -12.91 -7.46 7.32
N LYS A 124 -13.94 -7.68 8.14
CA LYS A 124 -15.33 -7.81 7.65
C LYS A 124 -15.91 -6.54 7.03
N GLU A 125 -15.30 -5.38 7.28
CA GLU A 125 -15.87 -4.08 6.94
C GLU A 125 -14.83 -3.18 6.28
N GLY A 126 -15.29 -2.32 5.36
CA GLY A 126 -14.48 -1.23 4.86
C GLY A 126 -13.64 -1.48 3.61
N GLU A 127 -13.18 -0.38 3.01
CA GLU A 127 -12.15 -0.40 1.97
C GLU A 127 -10.79 -0.72 2.62
N GLN A 128 -10.23 -1.89 2.27
CA GLN A 128 -9.09 -2.47 2.97
C GLN A 128 -7.79 -1.86 2.48
N TRP A 129 -7.57 -1.90 1.17
CA TRP A 129 -6.42 -1.32 0.54
C TRP A 129 -6.74 -0.80 -0.85
N MET A 130 -5.99 0.20 -1.29
CA MET A 130 -6.19 0.87 -2.57
C MET A 130 -4.87 1.16 -3.24
N LEU A 131 -4.80 1.03 -4.57
CA LEU A 131 -3.63 1.38 -5.37
C LEU A 131 -4.02 2.40 -6.44
N PHE A 132 -3.54 3.64 -6.28
CA PHE A 132 -3.56 4.64 -7.35
C PHE A 132 -2.48 4.34 -8.37
N THR A 133 -2.81 4.61 -9.62
CA THR A 133 -2.03 4.25 -10.79
C THR A 133 -1.71 5.48 -11.64
N PRO A 134 -0.68 5.41 -12.51
CA PRO A 134 -0.29 6.53 -13.37
C PRO A 134 -1.39 6.94 -14.35
N GLU A 135 -2.34 6.05 -14.62
CA GLU A 135 -3.49 6.31 -15.51
C GLU A 135 -4.60 7.15 -14.85
N ASN A 136 -4.34 7.73 -13.67
CA ASN A 136 -5.33 8.43 -12.84
C ASN A 136 -6.54 7.54 -12.51
N LYS A 137 -6.24 6.29 -12.14
CA LYS A 137 -7.23 5.30 -11.71
C LYS A 137 -6.84 4.70 -10.38
N THR A 138 -7.84 4.33 -9.60
CA THR A 138 -7.66 3.67 -8.31
C THR A 138 -8.24 2.26 -8.35
N LEU A 139 -7.38 1.28 -8.09
CA LEU A 139 -7.80 -0.06 -7.71
C LEU A 139 -8.22 -0.03 -6.24
N VAL A 140 -9.44 -0.48 -5.93
CA VAL A 140 -9.96 -0.57 -4.55
C VAL A 140 -10.25 -2.02 -4.23
N ALA A 141 -9.70 -2.54 -3.14
CA ALA A 141 -10.09 -3.82 -2.55
C ALA A 141 -10.93 -3.56 -1.31
N GLY A 142 -12.19 -4.01 -1.34
CA GLY A 142 -13.22 -3.69 -0.37
C GLY A 142 -13.80 -4.91 0.35
N PRO A 143 -14.86 -4.69 1.16
CA PRO A 143 -15.42 -5.72 2.01
C PRO A 143 -16.14 -6.78 1.16
N GLY A 144 -16.14 -8.02 1.63
CA GLY A 144 -16.86 -9.12 0.99
C GLY A 144 -16.32 -9.55 -0.38
N ALA A 145 -15.01 -9.49 -0.60
CA ALA A 145 -14.36 -9.91 -1.86
C ALA A 145 -14.75 -9.05 -3.08
N GLN A 146 -15.15 -7.80 -2.86
CA GLN A 146 -15.43 -6.83 -3.93
C GLN A 146 -14.20 -5.99 -4.26
N TRP A 147 -13.96 -5.78 -5.55
CA TRP A 147 -12.93 -4.87 -6.03
C TRP A 147 -13.45 -4.00 -7.17
N ASP A 148 -12.83 -2.84 -7.34
CA ASP A 148 -13.17 -1.88 -8.39
C ASP A 148 -11.88 -1.29 -8.99
N TYR A 149 -11.92 -0.90 -10.26
CA TYR A 149 -10.85 -0.15 -10.92
C TYR A 149 -11.46 1.00 -11.72
N ARG A 150 -11.43 2.18 -11.12
CA ARG A 150 -12.20 3.35 -11.55
C ARG A 150 -11.32 4.59 -11.63
N ASP A 151 -11.80 5.60 -12.35
CA ASP A 151 -11.14 6.90 -12.42
C ASP A 151 -11.01 7.53 -11.02
N SER A 152 -9.85 8.12 -10.77
CA SER A 152 -9.57 8.87 -9.54
C SER A 152 -10.12 10.29 -9.69
N GLY A 153 -11.00 10.67 -8.76
CA GLY A 153 -11.61 12.01 -8.70
C GLY A 153 -10.78 13.03 -7.93
#